data_AF-A0A366DTD7-F1
#
_entry.id   AF-A0A366DTD7-F1
#
_cell.length_a   1.000
_cell.length_b   1.000
_cell.length_c   1.000
_cell.angle_alpha   90.00
_cell.angle_beta   90.00
_cell.angle_gamma   90.00
#
_symmetry.space_group_name_H-M   'P 1'
#
loop_
_entity.id
_entity.type
_entity.pdbx_description
1 polymer ?
#
loop_
_entity_poly.entity_id
_entity_poly.type
_entity_poly.pdbx_seq_one_letter_code
_entity_poly.pdbx_strand_id
1 'polypeptide(L)' 'MSGKPSGPASYFPSIEAKYGKPVTEWFELLAKSGVAGHKGLVEWLKAEHGVGHGHANALVQVHLNPEKWGYSA' A
#
# COMPACT_ATOMS: atom_id res chain seq x y z
N MET A 1 -14.14 20.53 -5.96
CA MET A 1 -12.71 20.91 -5.97
C MET A 1 -11.90 19.63 -5.92
N SER A 2 -11.10 19.34 -6.93
CA SER A 2 -10.35 18.08 -7.09
C SER A 2 -9.46 17.83 -5.87
N GLY A 3 -9.86 16.86 -5.04
CA GLY A 3 -9.10 16.46 -3.87
C GLY A 3 -7.72 15.98 -4.29
N LYS A 4 -6.68 16.75 -3.97
CA LYS A 4 -5.31 16.24 -4.02
C LYS A 4 -5.30 14.96 -3.21
N PRO A 5 -4.75 13.84 -3.73
CA PRO A 5 -4.54 12.68 -2.88
C PRO A 5 -3.71 13.19 -1.71
N SER A 6 -4.30 13.13 -0.52
CA SER A 6 -3.72 13.64 0.71
C SER A 6 -3.51 12.42 1.59
N GLY A 7 -2.25 12.06 1.82
CA GLY A 7 -1.88 10.89 2.62
C GLY A 7 -1.20 9.78 1.81
N PRO A 8 -1.27 8.52 2.24
CA PRO A 8 -0.57 7.40 1.63
C PRO A 8 -0.97 7.14 0.18
N ALA A 9 -2.20 7.48 -0.23
CA ALA A 9 -2.65 7.38 -1.62
C ALA A 9 -1.84 8.25 -2.60
N SER A 10 -1.19 9.33 -2.14
CA SER A 10 -0.34 10.17 -3.00
C SER A 10 0.90 9.42 -3.50
N TYR A 11 1.32 8.36 -2.80
CA TYR A 11 2.48 7.55 -3.18
C TYR A 11 2.13 6.50 -4.22
N PHE A 12 0.86 6.20 -4.45
CA PHE A 12 0.40 5.14 -5.36
C PHE A 12 0.92 5.28 -6.79
N PRO A 13 0.77 6.45 -7.47
CA PRO A 13 1.34 6.61 -8.81
C PRO A 13 2.86 6.39 -8.85
N SER A 14 3.58 6.77 -7.79
CA SER A 14 5.03 6.54 -7.69
C SER A 14 5.38 5.07 -7.42
N ILE A 15 4.54 4.35 -6.68
CA ILE A 15 4.67 2.90 -6.43
C ILE A 15 4.45 2.15 -7.73
N GLU A 16 3.37 2.46 -8.45
CA GLU A 16 3.03 1.84 -9.73
C GLU A 16 4.13 2.11 -10.77
N ALA A 17 4.64 3.34 -10.84
CA ALA A 17 5.74 3.69 -11.72
C ALA A 17 7.06 2.99 -11.34
N LYS A 18 7.34 2.79 -10.05
CA LYS A 18 8.59 2.20 -9.58
C LYS A 18 8.62 0.68 -9.67
N TYR A 19 7.50 0.02 -9.38
CA TYR A 19 7.43 -1.44 -9.33
C TYR A 19 6.65 -2.06 -10.51
N GLY A 20 6.03 -1.25 -11.37
CA GLY A 20 5.36 -1.70 -12.58
C GLY A 20 4.07 -2.47 -12.34
N LYS A 21 3.47 -2.37 -11.16
CA LYS A 21 2.27 -3.10 -10.75
C LYS A 21 1.22 -2.15 -10.17
N PRO A 22 -0.07 -2.34 -10.49
CA PRO A 22 -1.13 -1.50 -9.96
C PRO A 22 -1.27 -1.67 -8.45
N VAL A 23 -1.71 -0.62 -7.74
CA VAL A 23 -1.90 -0.67 -6.27
C VAL A 23 -2.90 -1.71 -5.80
N THR A 24 -3.87 -2.07 -6.64
CA THR A 24 -4.80 -3.18 -6.38
C THR A 24 -4.10 -4.53 -6.26
N GLU A 25 -3.11 -4.81 -7.13
CA GLU A 25 -2.30 -6.03 -7.05
C GLU A 25 -1.56 -6.11 -5.70
N TRP A 26 -1.05 -4.97 -5.21
CA TRP A 26 -0.37 -4.90 -3.92
C TRP A 26 -1.32 -5.19 -2.76
N PHE A 27 -2.56 -4.71 -2.80
CA PHE A 27 -3.55 -5.02 -1.77
C PHE A 27 -3.97 -6.49 -1.80
N GLU A 28 -4.11 -7.09 -2.98
CA GLU A 28 -4.36 -8.52 -3.10
C GLU A 28 -3.21 -9.35 -2.55
N LEU A 29 -1.96 -8.95 -2.82
CA LEU A 29 -0.77 -9.58 -2.28
C LEU A 29 -0.73 -9.50 -0.76
N LEU A 30 -1.03 -8.33 -0.19
CA LEU A 30 -1.13 -8.14 1.25
C LEU A 30 -2.23 -9.03 1.86
N ALA A 31 -3.40 -9.11 1.23
CA ALA A 31 -4.49 -9.98 1.66
C ALA A 31 -4.11 -11.49 1.58
N LYS A 32 -3.36 -11.89 0.55
CA LYS A 32 -2.91 -13.28 0.33
C LYS A 32 -1.67 -13.64 1.15
N SER A 33 -0.93 -12.66 1.67
CA SER A 33 0.32 -12.89 2.42
C SER A 33 0.12 -13.71 3.70
N GLY A 34 -1.09 -13.68 4.27
CA GLY A 34 -1.38 -14.27 5.58
C GLY A 34 -0.73 -13.54 6.76
N VAL A 35 -0.05 -12.42 6.51
CA VAL A 35 0.63 -11.64 7.53
C VAL A 35 -0.36 -10.66 8.18
N ALA A 36 -0.43 -10.68 9.50
CA ALA A 36 -1.28 -9.77 10.25
C ALA A 36 -0.47 -8.59 10.82
N GLY A 37 -1.15 -7.45 10.91
CA GLY A 37 -0.62 -6.27 11.57
C GLY A 37 0.31 -5.42 10.69
N HIS A 38 0.35 -4.14 11.04
CA HIS A 38 1.02 -3.12 10.24
C HIS A 38 2.52 -3.40 10.03
N LYS A 39 3.24 -3.66 11.12
CA LYS A 39 4.69 -3.89 11.07
C LYS A 39 5.03 -5.14 10.25
N GLY A 40 4.30 -6.24 10.47
CA GLY A 40 4.53 -7.50 9.76
C GLY A 40 4.36 -7.32 8.25
N LEU A 41 3.27 -6.68 7.82
CA LEU A 41 3.03 -6.42 6.40
C LEU A 41 4.08 -5.49 5.78
N VAL A 42 4.54 -4.47 6.52
CA VAL A 42 5.62 -3.59 6.05
C VAL A 42 6.94 -4.36 5.89
N GLU A 43 7.28 -5.23 6.83
CA GLU A 43 8.47 -6.07 6.75
C GLU A 43 8.38 -7.10 5.62
N TRP A 44 7.20 -7.70 5.42
CA TRP A 44 6.93 -8.62 4.32
C TRP A 44 7.10 -7.95 2.95
N LEU A 45 6.53 -6.76 2.74
CA LEU A 45 6.72 -6.00 1.50
C LEU A 45 8.19 -5.63 1.25
N LYS A 46 8.94 -5.33 2.31
CA LYS A 46 10.38 -5.04 2.21
C LYS A 46 11.17 -6.29 1.85
N ALA A 47 10.86 -7.44 2.48
CA ALA A 47 11.60 -8.67 2.31
C ALA A 47 11.29 -9.37 0.98
N GLU A 48 10.01 -9.57 0.66
CA GLU A 48 9.57 -10.32 -0.52
C GLU A 48 9.63 -9.48 -1.81
N HIS A 49 9.30 -8.19 -1.70
CA HIS A 49 9.10 -7.34 -2.87
C HIS A 49 10.09 -6.17 -2.97
N GLY A 50 11.02 -6.04 -2.02
CA GLY A 50 12.00 -4.96 -2.00
C GLY A 50 11.37 -3.56 -1.90
N VAL A 51 10.14 -3.46 -1.37
CA VAL A 51 9.42 -2.19 -1.31
C VAL A 51 10.03 -1.31 -0.23
N GLY A 52 10.41 -0.08 -0.57
CA GLY A 52 10.98 0.88 0.39
C GLY A 52 10.01 1.23 1.54
N HIS A 53 10.54 1.63 2.70
CA HIS A 53 9.75 1.87 3.92
C HIS A 53 8.54 2.79 3.70
N GLY A 54 8.73 3.94 3.03
CA GLY A 54 7.63 4.89 2.79
C GLY A 54 6.51 4.32 1.91
N HIS A 55 6.89 3.56 0.87
CA HIS A 55 5.94 2.91 -0.04
C HIS A 55 5.20 1.76 0.65
N ALA A 56 5.91 0.95 1.44
CA ALA A 56 5.33 -0.15 2.19
C ALA A 56 4.34 0.37 3.24
N ASN A 57 4.74 1.39 4.00
CA ASN A 57 3.88 2.05 4.97
C ASN A 57 2.61 2.62 4.32
N ALA A 58 2.72 3.20 3.13
CA ALA A 58 1.56 3.74 2.41
C ALA A 58 0.56 2.65 2.02
N LEU A 59 1.03 1.56 1.43
CA LEU A 59 0.18 0.42 1.06
C LEU A 59 -0.48 -0.20 2.30
N VAL A 60 0.29 -0.46 3.35
CA VAL A 60 -0.23 -1.13 4.55
C VAL A 60 -1.22 -0.25 5.31
N GLN A 61 -1.00 1.06 5.39
CA GLN A 61 -1.96 1.97 6.02
C GLN A 61 -3.32 1.98 5.30
N VAL A 62 -3.32 1.97 3.97
CA VAL A 62 -4.56 1.93 3.19
C VAL A 62 -5.21 0.54 3.27
N HIS A 63 -4.42 -0.53 3.20
CA HIS A 63 -4.93 -1.89 3.35
C HIS A 63 -5.61 -2.12 4.71
N LEU A 64 -5.03 -1.61 5.80
CA LEU A 64 -5.58 -1.77 7.14
C LEU A 64 -6.69 -0.76 7.48
N ASN A 65 -6.72 0.40 6.84
CA ASN A 65 -7.70 1.46 7.11
C ASN A 65 -8.23 2.06 5.78
N PRO A 66 -8.90 1.25 4.95
CA PRO A 66 -9.30 1.67 3.60
C PRO A 66 -10.31 2.83 3.64
N GLU A 67 -11.28 2.78 4.56
CA GLU A 67 -12.30 3.83 4.76
C GLU A 67 -11.68 5.20 5.11
N LYS A 68 -10.61 5.20 5.90
CA LYS A 68 -9.90 6.43 6.31
C LYS A 68 -9.32 7.18 5.11
N TRP A 69 -8.98 6.46 4.05
CA TRP A 69 -8.32 7.00 2.87
C TRP A 69 -9.25 7.07 1.65
N GLY A 70 -10.55 6.83 1.84
CA GLY A 70 -11.53 6.87 0.75
C GLY A 70 -11.36 5.75 -0.27
N TYR A 71 -10.64 4.68 0.09
CA TYR A 71 -10.64 3.43 -0.67
C TYR A 71 -11.76 2.58 -0.08
N SER A 72 -12.85 2.37 -0.82
CA SER A 72 -13.74 1.25 -0.55
C SER A 72 -13.20 0.04 -1.31
N ALA A 73 -12.99 -1.06 -0.59
CA ALA A 73 -12.80 -2.37 -1.21
C ALA A 73 -14.04 -2.76 -2.02
#